data_AF-A0A958HU77-F1
#
_entry.id   AF-A0A958HU77-F1
#
_cell.length_a   1.000
_cell.length_b   1.000
_cell.length_c   1.000
_cell.angle_alpha   90.00
_cell.angle_beta   90.00
_cell.angle_gamma   90.00
#
_symmetry.space_group_name_H-M   'P 1'
#
loop_
_entity.id
_entity.type
_entity.pdbx_description
1 polymer ?
#
loop_
_entity_poly.entity_id
_entity_poly.type
_entity_poly.pdbx_seq_one_letter_code
_entity_poly.pdbx_strand_id
1 'polypeptide(L)' 'MRLQDKVALITGASSGIGRETALLFAQEGASITVVDINDEGGQETVRMVEQLGGRAIYVRADVAKAAD' A
#
# COMPACT_ATOMS: atom_id res chain seq x y z
N MET A 1 1.28 18.33 -3.77
CA MET A 1 1.39 17.05 -3.06
C MET A 1 0.89 17.25 -1.63
N ARG A 2 -0.21 16.59 -1.29
CA ARG A 2 -0.89 16.69 0.02
C ARG A 2 -0.27 15.81 1.10
N LEU A 3 0.49 14.78 0.71
CA LEU A 3 1.04 13.76 1.60
C LEU A 3 2.57 13.66 1.52
N GLN A 4 3.24 14.71 1.07
CA GLN A 4 4.69 14.76 0.96
C GLN A 4 5.35 14.37 2.29
N ASP A 5 6.33 13.46 2.20
CA ASP A 5 7.13 12.94 3.32
C ASP A 5 6.31 12.26 4.44
N LYS A 6 5.08 11.83 4.13
CA LYS A 6 4.26 11.01 5.03
C LYS A 6 4.44 9.53 4.72
N VAL A 7 4.16 8.70 5.72
CA VAL A 7 4.03 7.25 5.58
C VAL A 7 2.55 6.89 5.76
N ALA A 8 2.02 6.11 4.83
CA ALA A 8 0.63 5.64 4.85
C ALA A 8 0.59 4.11 4.88
N LEU A 9 0.03 3.56 5.96
CA LEU A 9 -0.31 2.14 6.05
C LEU A 9 -1.75 1.95 5.57
N ILE A 10 -1.95 1.05 4.60
CA ILE A 10 -3.25 0.80 3.99
C ILE A 10 -3.54 -0.69 4.06
N THR A 11 -4.56 -1.06 4.84
CA THR A 11 -5.07 -2.43 4.94
C THR A 11 -6.04 -2.75 3.80
N GLY A 12 -6.11 -4.00 3.36
CA GLY A 12 -6.93 -4.38 2.22
C GLY A 12 -6.39 -3.81 0.90
N ALA A 13 -5.10 -3.50 0.86
CA ALA A 13 -4.47 -2.79 -0.25
C ALA A 13 -4.06 -3.71 -1.41
N SER A 14 -4.35 -5.01 -1.35
CA SER A 14 -4.04 -5.92 -2.44
C SER A 14 -4.91 -5.71 -3.68
N SER A 15 -6.07 -5.05 -3.59
CA SER A 15 -6.99 -4.86 -4.72
C SER A 15 -7.99 -3.73 -4.50
N GLY A 16 -8.83 -3.45 -5.50
CA GLY A 16 -9.97 -2.54 -5.42
C GLY A 16 -9.61 -1.14 -4.87
N ILE A 17 -10.45 -0.63 -3.98
CA ILE A 17 -10.30 0.72 -3.41
C ILE A 17 -8.98 0.86 -2.62
N GLY A 18 -8.56 -0.16 -1.89
CA GLY A 18 -7.31 -0.12 -1.12
C GLY A 18 -6.09 0.07 -2.03
N ARG A 19 -6.05 -0.66 -3.15
CA ARG A 19 -5.01 -0.50 -4.18
C ARG A 19 -5.03 0.89 -4.79
N GLU A 20 -6.18 1.37 -5.25
CA GLU A 20 -6.29 2.72 -5.84
C GLU A 20 -5.91 3.82 -4.85
N THR A 21 -6.24 3.64 -3.56
CA THR A 21 -5.83 4.55 -2.49
C THR A 21 -4.30 4.57 -2.33
N ALA A 22 -3.65 3.40 -2.36
CA ALA A 22 -2.19 3.30 -2.31
C ALA A 22 -1.52 4.04 -3.46
N LEU A 23 -2.03 3.86 -4.69
CA LEU A 23 -1.49 4.53 -5.88
C LEU A 23 -1.69 6.06 -5.80
N LEU A 24 -2.88 6.51 -5.43
CA LEU A 24 -3.17 7.94 -5.27
C LEU A 24 -2.30 8.57 -4.18
N PHE A 25 -2.14 7.89 -3.04
CA PHE A 25 -1.35 8.43 -1.93
C PHE A 25 0.13 8.50 -2.30
N ALA A 26 0.65 7.53 -3.06
CA ALA A 26 2.00 7.57 -3.57
C ALA A 26 2.21 8.75 -4.53
N GLN A 27 1.27 9.01 -5.43
CA GLN A 27 1.31 10.18 -6.32
C GLN A 27 1.26 11.51 -5.54
N GLU A 28 0.62 11.53 -4.38
CA GLU A 28 0.59 12.67 -3.48
C GLU A 28 1.82 12.80 -2.57
N GLY A 29 2.85 11.96 -2.77
CA GLY A 29 4.17 12.05 -2.13
C GLY A 29 4.36 11.16 -0.90
N ALA A 30 3.41 10.27 -0.60
CA ALA A 30 3.54 9.36 0.53
C ALA A 30 4.42 8.14 0.21
N SER A 31 5.09 7.60 1.23
CA SER A 31 5.62 6.23 1.21
C SER A 31 4.56 5.27 1.72
N ILE A 32 4.38 4.14 1.04
CA ILE A 32 3.23 3.25 1.27
C ILE A 32 3.64 1.95 1.95
N THR A 33 2.89 1.54 2.97
CA THR A 33 2.90 0.17 3.48
C THR A 33 1.60 -0.50 3.04
N VAL A 34 1.71 -1.42 2.08
CA VAL A 34 0.61 -2.24 1.58
C VAL A 34 0.41 -3.40 2.56
N VAL A 35 -0.78 -3.48 3.19
CA VAL A 35 -1.11 -4.53 4.15
C VAL A 35 -2.29 -5.34 3.65
N ASP A 36 -2.11 -6.66 3.53
CA ASP A 36 -3.18 -7.57 3.10
C ASP A 36 -2.85 -9.03 3.43
N ILE A 37 -3.87 -9.90 3.39
CA ILE A 37 -3.70 -11.36 3.45
C ILE A 37 -3.38 -11.99 2.09
N ASN A 38 -3.60 -11.26 0.99
CA ASN A 38 -3.29 -11.72 -0.36
C ASN A 38 -1.89 -11.27 -0.79
N ASP A 39 -0.92 -12.18 -0.73
CA ASP A 39 0.49 -11.90 -1.04
C ASP A 39 0.70 -11.45 -2.48
N GLU A 40 0.06 -12.10 -3.44
CA GLU A 40 0.24 -11.80 -4.86
C GLU A 40 -0.29 -10.40 -5.21
N GLY A 41 -1.51 -10.10 -4.78
CA GLY A 41 -2.11 -8.78 -5.01
C GLY A 41 -1.42 -7.65 -4.24
N GLY A 42 -0.90 -7.96 -3.04
CA GLY A 42 -0.08 -7.02 -2.26
C GLY A 42 1.22 -6.66 -2.98
N GLN A 43 1.95 -7.67 -3.45
CA GLN A 43 3.18 -7.49 -4.23
C GLN A 43 2.93 -6.81 -5.58
N GLU A 44 1.80 -7.09 -6.23
CA GLU A 44 1.39 -6.37 -7.43
C GLU A 44 1.19 -4.88 -7.17
N THR A 45 0.51 -4.54 -6.07
CA THR A 45 0.27 -3.15 -5.68
C THR A 45 1.57 -2.41 -5.38
N VAL A 46 2.54 -3.06 -4.71
CA VAL A 46 3.89 -2.50 -4.53
C VAL A 46 4.53 -2.17 -5.87
N ARG A 47 4.55 -3.13 -6.81
CA ARG A 47 5.11 -2.90 -8.16
C ARG A 47 4.44 -1.73 -8.87
N MET A 48 3.12 -1.60 -8.76
CA MET A 48 2.38 -0.49 -9.37
C MET A 48 2.76 0.87 -8.74
N VAL A 49 2.92 0.94 -7.41
CA VAL A 49 3.42 2.15 -6.73
C VAL A 49 4.83 2.50 -7.19
N GLU A 50 5.73 1.53 -7.28
CA GLU A 50 7.11 1.72 -7.75
C GLU A 50 7.16 2.18 -9.21
N GLN A 51 6.30 1.64 -10.08
CA GLN A 51 6.17 2.08 -11.48
C GLN A 51 5.73 3.54 -11.61
N LEU A 52 4.99 4.07 -10.63
CA LEU A 52 4.63 5.48 -10.55
C LEU A 52 5.76 6.36 -9.96
N GLY A 53 6.92 5.79 -9.65
CA GLY A 53 8.04 6.48 -8.99
C GLY A 53 7.87 6.66 -7.49
N GLY A 54 6.86 6.02 -6.89
CA GLY A 54 6.64 6.00 -5.45
C GLY A 54 7.51 4.97 -4.73
N ARG A 55 7.40 4.95 -3.40
CA ARG A 55 8.05 3.95 -2.54
C ARG A 55 6.98 3.13 -1.84
N ALA A 56 7.08 1.81 -1.89
CA ALA A 56 6.19 0.93 -1.18
C ALA A 56 6.89 -0.32 -0.60
N ILE A 57 6.33 -0.86 0.47
CA ILE A 57 6.63 -2.20 0.96
C ILE A 57 5.33 -2.98 1.14
N TYR A 58 5.41 -4.31 1.06
CA TYR A 58 4.30 -5.20 1.39
C TYR A 58 4.53 -5.87 2.74
N VAL A 59 3.48 -5.89 3.57
CA VAL A 59 3.44 -6.65 4.83
C VAL A 59 2.20 -7.54 4.81
N ARG A 60 2.41 -8.84 4.90
CA ARG A 60 1.32 -9.81 5.08
C ARG A 60 0.80 -9.70 6.51
N ALA A 61 -0.48 -9.37 6.69
CA ALA A 61 -1.12 -9.34 8.00
C ALA A 61 -2.63 -9.63 7.88
N ASP A 62 -3.17 -10.42 8.81
CA ASP A 62 -4.60 -10.61 9.00
C ASP A 62 -5.11 -9.66 10.07
N VAL A 63 -5.84 -8.61 9.65
CA VAL A 63 -6.35 -7.58 10.56
C VAL A 63 -7.35 -8.10 11.60
N ALA A 64 -7.86 -9.33 11.44
CA ALA A 64 -8.68 -9.99 12.46
C ALA A 64 -7.84 -10.55 13.64
N LYS A 65 -6.51 -10.64 13.50
CA LYS A 65 -5.59 -11.16 14.51
C LYS A 65 -4.75 -10.03 15.09
N ALA A 66 -4.97 -9.71 16.36
CA ALA A 66 -4.28 -8.60 17.03
C ALA A 66 -2.74 -8.76 17.16
N ALA A 67 -2.21 -9.96 16.96
CA ALA A 67 -0.77 -10.25 17.03
C ALA A 67 -0.05 -10.16 15.67
N ASP A 68 -0.81 -10.01 14.58
CA ASP A 68 -0.28 -9.77 13.24
C ASP A 68 0.06 -8.29 13.02
#